data_AF-A0A8T6LSL6-F1
#
_entry.id   AF-A0A8T6LSL6-F1
#
_cell.length_a   1.000
_cell.length_b   1.000
_cell.length_c   1.000
_cell.angle_alpha   90.00
_cell.angle_beta   90.00
_cell.angle_gamma   90.00
#
_symmetry.space_group_name_H-M   'P 1'
#
loop_
_entity.id
_entity.type
_entity.pdbx_description
1 polymer ?
#
loop_
_entity_poly.entity_id
_entity_poly.type
_entity_poly.pdbx_seq_one_letter_code
_entity_poly.pdbx_strand_id
1 'polypeptide(L)'
;MIENNLFSQTRPTDATKGYHSLRVLMGLETVLTSIALVGGFIVGLWYIFTRKDVTVSARQGMSPEGLRYGSGSPGFGNAKKEIDRKLAIVENRRRRQEAIAGRLALENAERQAQEQLEQTRAQQDAEREQMVQEAREKALEEARLASEAEQKVREEQEEARRREEEEARLAAERENQRQSDFLAAEEARLAEIAAAQQSQIASNNANSKAIKELQARLEREGAKSSDVQVSLMWNNYNDLDLHIVCPSGERIHGGNKISACKGELDVDANVRAETRKPVENVFWPEGTAPGGTYHVYVHYYKKHNKRRSKDPTKFQIMVSSGGELTEYSSELSKGYPIMQVCSFEVASKAERERLKVELESELEALKNKFSAAADGSSQLSVEELASATGMSLEEAEAIHKKADKDGDGSVSLDEFLSVSDVPSAPDLESLSSEEETAD
;
A
#
# COMPACT_ATOMS: atom_id res chain seq x y z
N MET A 1 48.17 30.92 12.84
CA MET A 1 48.55 29.85 13.78
C MET A 1 47.26 29.16 14.16
N ILE A 2 46.85 27.98 13.68
CA ILE A 2 47.46 26.77 13.10
C ILE A 2 46.39 26.28 12.10
N GLU A 3 46.57 26.19 10.77
CA GLU A 3 47.37 25.31 9.91
C GLU A 3 47.03 23.79 9.94
N ASN A 4 46.78 23.26 8.73
CA ASN A 4 46.88 21.85 8.26
C ASN A 4 45.70 20.90 8.55
N ASN A 5 45.24 20.04 7.63
CA ASN A 5 45.57 19.78 6.22
C ASN A 5 44.51 18.80 5.64
N LEU A 6 44.08 19.07 4.40
CA LEU A 6 44.11 18.18 3.20
C LEU A 6 43.64 16.70 3.35
N PHE A 7 42.81 16.12 2.48
CA PHE A 7 43.05 15.83 1.05
C PHE A 7 41.72 15.26 0.47
N SER A 8 41.07 15.88 -0.53
CA SER A 8 41.17 15.58 -1.98
C SER A 8 40.73 14.17 -2.43
N GLN A 9 39.69 14.09 -3.27
CA GLN A 9 39.73 13.49 -4.65
C GLN A 9 38.33 13.53 -5.32
N THR A 10 38.14 14.36 -6.36
CA THR A 10 37.97 14.03 -7.80
C THR A 10 36.57 13.56 -8.25
N ARG A 11 35.91 14.38 -9.09
CA ARG A 11 34.87 13.99 -10.09
C ARG A 11 35.56 13.27 -11.29
N PRO A 12 34.94 12.94 -12.45
CA PRO A 12 33.51 12.85 -12.89
C PRO A 12 33.21 11.59 -13.78
N THR A 13 32.07 11.61 -14.50
CA THR A 13 31.71 10.93 -15.77
C THR A 13 31.10 9.54 -15.69
N ASP A 14 30.31 9.04 -16.64
CA ASP A 14 29.33 9.50 -17.64
C ASP A 14 28.93 8.21 -18.38
N ALA A 15 27.75 8.20 -19.02
CA ALA A 15 27.41 7.38 -20.18
C ALA A 15 27.40 5.83 -20.08
N THR A 16 26.23 5.23 -20.33
CA THR A 16 25.91 4.44 -21.56
C THR A 16 24.56 3.72 -21.36
N LYS A 17 23.51 4.05 -22.14
CA LYS A 17 23.03 3.33 -23.36
C LYS A 17 22.80 1.83 -23.09
N GLY A 18 21.59 1.29 -23.16
CA GLY A 18 20.66 1.40 -24.28
C GLY A 18 21.02 0.34 -25.33
N TYR A 19 20.44 -0.86 -25.23
CA TYR A 19 20.48 -1.89 -26.28
C TYR A 19 19.15 -2.67 -26.33
N HIS A 20 18.22 -2.11 -27.11
CA HIS A 20 17.36 -2.92 -27.97
C HIS A 20 18.16 -3.34 -29.22
N SER A 21 17.72 -4.44 -29.83
CA SER A 21 18.10 -4.93 -31.16
C SER A 21 19.32 -5.84 -31.24
N LEU A 22 19.11 -7.14 -31.02
CA LEU A 22 19.79 -8.22 -31.76
C LEU A 22 19.18 -9.58 -31.39
N ARG A 23 18.16 -10.01 -32.13
CA ARG A 23 17.82 -11.43 -32.37
C ARG A 23 16.81 -11.55 -33.52
N VAL A 24 17.24 -11.12 -34.71
CA VAL A 24 16.71 -11.59 -35.99
C VAL A 24 17.93 -11.98 -36.79
N LEU A 25 18.34 -13.25 -36.70
CA LEU A 25 19.26 -13.94 -37.61
C LEU A 25 19.50 -15.36 -37.09
N MET A 26 18.52 -16.23 -37.30
CA MET A 26 18.73 -17.68 -37.39
C MET A 26 17.51 -18.27 -38.10
N GLY A 27 17.57 -18.28 -39.42
CA GLY A 27 16.46 -18.71 -40.27
C GLY A 27 16.78 -18.67 -41.76
N LEU A 28 18.02 -19.02 -42.14
CA LEU A 28 18.43 -19.05 -43.55
C LEU A 28 19.47 -20.15 -43.89
N GLU A 29 19.73 -21.10 -42.99
CA GLU A 29 20.61 -22.25 -43.28
C GLU A 29 19.90 -23.62 -43.35
N THR A 30 18.59 -23.69 -43.08
CA THR A 30 17.82 -24.94 -43.12
C THR A 30 16.99 -25.16 -44.40
N VAL A 31 17.06 -24.24 -45.38
CA VAL A 31 16.33 -24.38 -46.66
C VAL A 31 17.24 -24.81 -47.82
N LEU A 32 18.56 -24.62 -47.72
CA LEU A 32 19.51 -24.98 -48.78
C LEU A 32 20.04 -26.41 -48.71
N THR A 33 19.88 -27.11 -47.58
CA THR A 33 20.27 -28.52 -47.42
C THR A 33 19.20 -29.52 -47.87
N SER A 34 18.00 -29.05 -48.21
CA SER A 34 16.86 -29.90 -48.63
C SER A 34 16.77 -30.16 -50.14
N ILE A 35 17.61 -29.51 -50.97
CA ILE A 35 17.55 -29.61 -52.44
C ILE A 35 18.56 -30.65 -53.01
N ALA A 36 19.53 -31.11 -52.22
CA ALA A 36 20.59 -32.00 -52.71
C ALA A 36 20.22 -33.50 -52.77
N LEU A 37 19.14 -33.94 -52.11
CA LEU A 37 18.79 -35.38 -52.04
C LEU A 37 17.67 -35.82 -53.00
N VAL A 38 16.96 -34.89 -53.64
CA VAL A 38 15.90 -35.23 -54.63
C VAL A 38 16.45 -35.27 -56.07
N GLY A 39 17.57 -34.60 -56.36
CA GLY A 39 18.15 -34.52 -57.71
C GLY A 39 18.83 -35.82 -58.21
N GLY A 40 19.33 -36.67 -57.30
CA GLY A 40 20.09 -37.88 -57.68
C GLY A 40 19.22 -39.03 -58.23
N PHE A 41 17.95 -39.10 -57.81
CA PHE A 41 17.05 -40.19 -58.19
C PHE A 41 16.55 -40.09 -59.64
N ILE A 42 16.40 -38.87 -60.17
CA ILE A 42 15.92 -38.63 -61.54
C ILE A 42 17.05 -38.89 -62.58
N VAL A 43 18.31 -38.64 -62.23
CA VAL A 43 19.47 -38.91 -63.10
C VAL A 43 19.72 -40.42 -63.27
N GLY A 44 19.50 -41.22 -62.21
CA GLY A 44 19.64 -42.68 -62.26
C GLY A 44 18.61 -43.37 -63.17
N LEU A 45 17.36 -42.89 -63.18
CA LEU A 45 16.30 -43.43 -64.05
C LEU A 45 16.51 -43.11 -65.54
N TRP A 46 17.13 -41.96 -65.86
CA TRP A 46 17.47 -41.59 -67.23
C TRP A 46 18.61 -42.45 -67.83
N TYR A 47 19.56 -42.90 -66.99
CA TYR A 47 20.67 -43.76 -67.42
C TYR A 47 20.22 -45.20 -67.76
N ILE A 48 19.18 -45.71 -67.09
CA ILE A 48 18.65 -47.07 -67.34
C ILE A 48 17.88 -47.14 -68.66
N PHE A 49 17.16 -46.06 -69.03
CA PHE A 49 16.39 -46.03 -70.28
C PHE A 49 17.22 -45.76 -71.55
N THR A 50 18.47 -45.32 -71.42
CA THR A 50 19.32 -44.96 -72.57
C THR A 50 20.38 -46.00 -72.94
N ARG A 51 20.49 -47.11 -72.19
CA ARG A 51 21.38 -48.23 -72.57
C ARG A 51 20.68 -49.18 -73.54
N LYS A 52 21.24 -49.28 -74.75
CA LYS A 52 21.00 -50.40 -75.67
C LYS A 52 22.02 -51.50 -75.40
N ASP A 53 21.60 -52.74 -75.62
CA ASP A 53 22.38 -53.98 -75.75
C ASP A 53 22.41 -54.92 -74.53
N VAL A 54 21.39 -55.81 -74.43
CA VAL A 54 21.55 -57.18 -73.90
C VAL A 54 20.64 -58.13 -74.69
N THR A 55 21.24 -59.10 -75.37
CA THR A 55 20.58 -60.10 -76.24
C THR A 55 20.17 -61.35 -75.45
N VAL A 56 18.89 -61.75 -75.53
CA VAL A 56 18.36 -63.01 -74.99
C VAL A 56 18.37 -64.07 -76.09
N SER A 57 19.10 -65.17 -75.89
CA SER A 57 19.15 -66.30 -76.82
C SER A 57 18.17 -67.40 -76.42
N ALA A 58 17.10 -67.57 -77.20
CA ALA A 58 16.28 -68.79 -77.23
C ALA A 58 16.81 -69.69 -78.36
N ARG A 59 16.96 -71.00 -78.12
CA ARG A 59 17.18 -72.00 -79.17
C ARG A 59 16.09 -73.05 -79.18
N GLN A 60 15.66 -73.33 -80.40
CA GLN A 60 14.53 -74.10 -80.90
C GLN A 60 15.09 -75.26 -81.75
N GLY A 61 14.42 -76.41 -81.84
CA GLY A 61 14.81 -77.46 -82.79
C GLY A 61 13.97 -78.75 -82.74
N MET A 62 13.07 -78.90 -83.72
CA MET A 62 12.41 -80.14 -84.18
C MET A 62 12.87 -80.42 -85.62
N SER A 63 12.96 -81.69 -86.07
CA SER A 63 12.36 -82.20 -87.34
C SER A 63 12.88 -83.59 -87.81
N PRO A 64 12.14 -84.28 -88.73
CA PRO A 64 12.10 -85.74 -88.90
C PRO A 64 12.39 -86.28 -90.34
N GLU A 65 12.16 -87.59 -90.53
CA GLU A 65 11.81 -88.33 -91.77
C GLU A 65 12.83 -88.52 -92.92
N GLY A 66 12.94 -89.76 -93.45
CA GLY A 66 13.60 -90.05 -94.74
C GLY A 66 13.70 -91.54 -95.12
N LEU A 67 12.92 -91.97 -96.12
CA LEU A 67 12.85 -93.30 -96.78
C LEU A 67 13.50 -93.25 -98.18
N ARG A 68 14.03 -94.37 -98.72
CA ARG A 68 13.67 -95.01 -100.04
C ARG A 68 14.72 -96.02 -100.63
N TYR A 69 14.19 -97.22 -100.95
CA TYR A 69 14.38 -98.19 -102.08
C TYR A 69 15.73 -98.72 -102.65
N GLY A 70 15.71 -100.01 -103.05
CA GLY A 70 16.51 -100.58 -104.16
C GLY A 70 16.78 -102.10 -104.10
N SER A 71 16.44 -102.84 -105.17
CA SER A 71 16.35 -104.32 -105.29
C SER A 71 17.60 -105.04 -105.83
N GLY A 72 17.83 -106.31 -105.44
CA GLY A 72 18.69 -107.28 -106.16
C GLY A 72 19.35 -108.36 -105.28
N SER A 73 18.79 -109.57 -105.27
CA SER A 73 19.18 -110.80 -104.51
C SER A 73 20.66 -111.23 -104.64
N PRO A 74 21.24 -112.13 -103.78
CA PRO A 74 20.57 -112.99 -102.78
C PRO A 74 21.18 -113.05 -101.36
N GLY A 75 20.29 -113.26 -100.37
CA GLY A 75 20.51 -114.24 -99.29
C GLY A 75 21.11 -113.79 -97.95
N PHE A 76 20.33 -113.16 -97.06
CA PHE A 76 20.59 -113.16 -95.59
C PHE A 76 19.29 -113.02 -94.75
N GLY A 77 18.22 -113.70 -95.16
CA GLY A 77 16.86 -113.55 -94.59
C GLY A 77 16.65 -114.05 -93.15
N ASN A 78 17.58 -114.82 -92.59
CA ASN A 78 17.43 -115.37 -91.22
C ASN A 78 18.16 -114.55 -90.14
N ALA A 79 19.17 -113.73 -90.48
CA ALA A 79 19.89 -112.91 -89.50
C ALA A 79 19.19 -111.56 -89.21
N LYS A 80 18.50 -110.97 -90.20
CA LYS A 80 17.82 -109.68 -90.04
C LYS A 80 16.57 -109.74 -89.16
N LYS A 81 15.78 -110.82 -89.24
CA LYS A 81 14.62 -111.05 -88.36
C LYS A 81 15.02 -111.17 -86.89
N GLU A 82 16.23 -111.63 -86.61
CA GLU A 82 16.73 -111.79 -85.24
C GLU A 82 17.31 -110.49 -84.68
N ILE A 83 17.91 -109.65 -85.52
CA ILE A 83 18.39 -108.31 -85.16
C ILE A 83 17.22 -107.33 -84.94
N ASP A 84 16.22 -107.31 -85.82
CA ASP A 84 15.03 -106.45 -85.67
C ASP A 84 14.18 -106.85 -84.45
N ARG A 85 14.06 -108.16 -84.17
CA ARG A 85 13.41 -108.65 -82.93
C ARG A 85 14.19 -108.22 -81.67
N LYS A 86 15.53 -108.25 -81.70
CA LYS A 86 16.36 -107.82 -80.57
C LYS A 86 16.36 -106.29 -80.40
N LEU A 87 16.33 -105.51 -81.48
CA LEU A 87 16.19 -104.05 -81.44
C LEU A 87 14.84 -103.61 -80.87
N ALA A 88 13.73 -104.22 -81.29
CA ALA A 88 12.40 -103.91 -80.74
C ALA A 88 12.28 -104.26 -79.25
N ILE A 89 12.96 -105.32 -78.78
CA ILE A 89 13.05 -105.65 -77.37
C ILE A 89 13.88 -104.61 -76.61
N VAL A 90 15.01 -104.17 -77.16
CA VAL A 90 15.88 -103.15 -76.55
C VAL A 90 15.19 -101.78 -76.51
N GLU A 91 14.49 -101.38 -77.57
CA GLU A 91 13.76 -100.12 -77.63
C GLU A 91 12.57 -100.10 -76.66
N ASN A 92 11.81 -101.19 -76.57
CA ASN A 92 10.76 -101.33 -75.55
C ASN A 92 11.33 -101.36 -74.12
N ARG A 93 12.52 -101.95 -73.91
CA ARG A 93 13.20 -101.94 -72.62
C ARG A 93 13.67 -100.54 -72.24
N ARG A 94 14.20 -99.77 -73.21
CA ARG A 94 14.63 -98.38 -73.04
C ARG A 94 13.45 -97.45 -72.77
N ARG A 95 12.35 -97.55 -73.54
CA ARG A 95 11.12 -96.76 -73.27
C ARG A 95 10.52 -97.09 -71.90
N ARG A 96 10.55 -98.35 -71.47
CA ARG A 96 10.14 -98.73 -70.11
C ARG A 96 11.08 -98.13 -69.06
N GLN A 97 12.39 -98.16 -69.28
CA GLN A 97 13.36 -97.54 -68.36
C GLN A 97 13.22 -96.02 -68.31
N GLU A 98 13.02 -95.35 -69.44
CA GLU A 98 12.81 -93.89 -69.52
C GLU A 98 11.45 -93.47 -68.93
N ALA A 99 10.39 -94.26 -69.09
CA ALA A 99 9.10 -94.00 -68.44
C ALA A 99 9.17 -94.21 -66.91
N ILE A 100 9.90 -95.23 -66.44
CA ILE A 100 10.14 -95.45 -65.01
C ILE A 100 11.04 -94.35 -64.45
N ALA A 101 12.12 -93.98 -65.15
CA ALA A 101 13.02 -92.91 -64.75
C ALA A 101 12.32 -91.54 -64.74
N GLY A 102 11.46 -91.26 -65.73
CA GLY A 102 10.65 -90.05 -65.79
C GLY A 102 9.64 -89.97 -64.66
N ARG A 103 8.96 -91.09 -64.33
CA ARG A 103 8.04 -91.15 -63.18
C ARG A 103 8.77 -90.96 -61.85
N LEU A 104 9.92 -91.61 -61.67
CA LEU A 104 10.76 -91.45 -60.49
C LEU A 104 11.33 -90.03 -60.36
N ALA A 105 11.72 -89.40 -61.47
CA ALA A 105 12.19 -88.02 -61.49
C ALA A 105 11.08 -87.03 -61.12
N LEU A 106 9.84 -87.29 -61.58
CA LEU A 106 8.68 -86.45 -61.27
C LEU A 106 8.27 -86.60 -59.80
N GLU A 107 8.25 -87.83 -59.26
CA GLU A 107 8.01 -88.08 -57.84
C GLU A 107 9.09 -87.48 -56.94
N ASN A 108 10.37 -87.56 -57.34
CA ASN A 108 11.47 -86.90 -56.62
C ASN A 108 11.37 -85.38 -56.69
N ALA A 109 10.96 -84.80 -57.83
CA ALA A 109 10.74 -83.37 -57.97
C ALA A 109 9.54 -82.89 -57.15
N GLU A 110 8.45 -83.65 -57.09
CA GLU A 110 7.29 -83.37 -56.24
C GLU A 110 7.65 -83.43 -54.75
N ARG A 111 8.42 -84.44 -54.33
CA ARG A 111 8.90 -84.54 -52.94
C ARG A 111 9.81 -83.37 -52.58
N GLN A 112 10.74 -82.99 -53.45
CA GLN A 112 11.61 -81.82 -53.23
C GLN A 112 10.81 -80.51 -53.18
N ALA A 113 9.78 -80.36 -54.02
CA ALA A 113 8.90 -79.19 -54.00
C ALA A 113 8.07 -79.12 -52.71
N GLN A 114 7.57 -80.27 -52.22
CA GLN A 114 6.87 -80.35 -50.93
C GLN A 114 7.79 -80.01 -49.75
N GLU A 115 8.99 -80.59 -49.71
CA GLU A 115 9.99 -80.29 -48.67
C GLU A 115 10.40 -78.81 -48.68
N GLN A 116 10.61 -78.21 -49.85
CA GLN A 116 10.89 -76.78 -49.96
C GLN A 116 9.73 -75.92 -49.46
N LEU A 117 8.49 -76.29 -49.77
CA LEU A 117 7.30 -75.55 -49.34
C LEU A 117 7.08 -75.66 -47.83
N GLU A 118 7.33 -76.83 -47.24
CA GLU A 118 7.32 -77.04 -45.79
C GLU A 118 8.43 -76.26 -45.09
N GLN A 119 9.65 -76.26 -45.63
CA GLN A 119 10.75 -75.45 -45.09
C GLN A 119 10.46 -73.96 -45.15
N THR A 120 9.90 -73.47 -46.26
CA THR A 120 9.53 -72.06 -46.40
C THR A 120 8.42 -71.68 -45.41
N ARG A 121 7.42 -72.56 -45.22
CA ARG A 121 6.37 -72.34 -44.22
C ARG A 121 6.92 -72.33 -42.80
N ALA A 122 7.76 -73.31 -42.45
CA ALA A 122 8.40 -73.39 -41.15
C ALA A 122 9.29 -72.16 -40.87
N GLN A 123 10.00 -71.65 -41.88
CA GLN A 123 10.77 -70.41 -41.78
C GLN A 123 9.85 -69.21 -41.56
N GLN A 124 8.77 -69.08 -42.34
CA GLN A 124 7.79 -67.98 -42.18
C GLN A 124 7.09 -68.00 -40.83
N ASP A 125 6.75 -69.19 -40.32
CA ASP A 125 6.12 -69.34 -39.01
C ASP A 125 7.12 -68.99 -37.88
N ALA A 126 8.38 -69.43 -37.99
CA ALA A 126 9.43 -69.05 -37.06
C ALA A 126 9.72 -67.53 -37.07
N GLU A 127 9.76 -66.91 -38.25
CA GLU A 127 9.91 -65.45 -38.38
C GLU A 127 8.72 -64.69 -37.76
N ARG A 128 7.50 -65.19 -37.95
CA ARG A 128 6.30 -64.60 -37.33
C ARG A 128 6.33 -64.72 -35.81
N GLU A 129 6.72 -65.86 -35.28
CA GLU A 129 6.84 -66.05 -33.82
C GLU A 129 7.89 -65.12 -33.22
N GLN A 130 9.04 -64.95 -33.88
CA GLN A 130 10.07 -63.98 -33.47
C GLN A 130 9.55 -62.55 -33.50
N MET A 131 8.86 -62.13 -34.57
CA MET A 131 8.26 -60.81 -34.65
C MET A 131 7.21 -60.57 -33.55
N VAL A 132 6.39 -61.58 -33.23
CA VAL A 132 5.39 -61.49 -32.15
C VAL A 132 6.07 -61.40 -30.78
N GLN A 133 7.14 -62.16 -30.54
CA GLN A 133 7.91 -62.08 -29.29
C GLN A 133 8.57 -60.72 -29.14
N GLU A 134 9.24 -60.21 -30.17
CA GLU A 134 9.87 -58.89 -30.17
C GLU A 134 8.85 -57.77 -29.98
N ALA A 135 7.68 -57.86 -30.65
CA ALA A 135 6.58 -56.92 -30.45
C ALA A 135 6.02 -56.96 -29.02
N ARG A 136 5.95 -58.14 -28.41
CA ARG A 136 5.49 -58.30 -27.02
C ARG A 136 6.48 -57.71 -26.02
N GLU A 137 7.78 -57.92 -26.23
CA GLU A 137 8.83 -57.34 -25.38
C GLU A 137 8.84 -55.82 -25.48
N LYS A 138 8.77 -55.27 -26.70
CA LYS A 138 8.64 -53.82 -26.94
C LYS A 138 7.40 -53.23 -26.27
N ALA A 139 6.25 -53.89 -26.39
CA ALA A 139 5.02 -53.43 -25.73
C ALA A 139 5.13 -53.43 -24.20
N LEU A 140 5.86 -54.38 -23.62
CA LEU A 140 6.07 -54.47 -22.17
C LEU A 140 7.06 -53.40 -21.68
N GLU A 141 8.13 -53.15 -22.44
CA GLU A 141 9.07 -52.06 -22.17
C GLU A 141 8.39 -50.69 -22.29
N GLU A 142 7.58 -50.48 -23.32
CA GLU A 142 6.80 -49.26 -23.51
C GLU A 142 5.79 -49.05 -22.37
N ALA A 143 5.07 -50.09 -21.95
CA ALA A 143 4.18 -50.02 -20.79
C ALA A 143 4.93 -49.70 -19.48
N ARG A 144 6.13 -50.26 -19.30
CA ARG A 144 6.99 -49.94 -18.14
C ARG A 144 7.42 -48.48 -18.16
N LEU A 145 7.91 -47.98 -19.29
CA LEU A 145 8.31 -46.58 -19.44
C LEU A 145 7.12 -45.62 -19.26
N ALA A 146 5.95 -45.98 -19.77
CA ALA A 146 4.72 -45.21 -19.58
C ALA A 146 4.33 -45.12 -18.10
N SER A 147 4.33 -46.24 -17.37
CA SER A 147 4.03 -46.24 -15.93
C SER A 147 5.07 -45.48 -15.09
N GLU A 148 6.36 -45.57 -15.43
CA GLU A 148 7.41 -44.80 -14.76
C GLU A 148 7.27 -43.28 -15.04
N ALA A 149 6.91 -42.91 -16.26
CA ALA A 149 6.63 -41.52 -16.62
C ALA A 149 5.39 -40.99 -15.88
N GLU A 150 4.32 -41.77 -15.78
CA GLU A 150 3.12 -41.41 -15.01
C GLU A 150 3.43 -41.23 -13.51
N GLN A 151 4.27 -42.10 -12.93
CA GLN A 151 4.70 -41.95 -11.54
C GLN A 151 5.50 -40.67 -11.32
N LYS A 152 6.45 -40.35 -12.19
CA LYS A 152 7.24 -39.10 -12.09
C LYS A 152 6.35 -37.86 -12.18
N VAL A 153 5.41 -37.84 -13.13
CA VAL A 153 4.46 -36.72 -13.26
C VAL A 153 3.61 -36.57 -12.00
N ARG A 154 3.16 -37.68 -11.41
CA ARG A 154 2.38 -37.64 -10.16
C ARG A 154 3.19 -37.13 -8.97
N GLU A 155 4.44 -37.58 -8.83
CA GLU A 155 5.35 -37.10 -7.78
C GLU A 155 5.65 -35.61 -7.93
N GLU A 156 5.93 -35.14 -9.15
CA GLU A 156 6.13 -33.71 -9.44
C GLU A 156 4.88 -32.86 -9.13
N GLN A 157 3.69 -33.37 -9.46
CA GLN A 157 2.42 -32.69 -9.13
C GLN A 157 2.18 -32.63 -7.61
N GLU A 158 2.50 -33.68 -6.87
CA GLU A 158 2.39 -33.69 -5.41
C GLU A 158 3.41 -32.75 -4.75
N GLU A 159 4.65 -32.67 -5.27
CA GLU A 159 5.64 -31.69 -4.82
C GLU A 159 5.22 -30.25 -5.13
N ALA A 160 4.71 -29.99 -6.33
CA ALA A 160 4.21 -28.67 -6.73
C ALA A 160 3.09 -28.20 -5.80
N ARG A 161 2.12 -29.07 -5.51
CA ARG A 161 1.06 -28.79 -4.52
C ARG A 161 1.60 -28.47 -3.12
N ARG A 162 2.59 -29.22 -2.64
CA ARG A 162 3.21 -28.94 -1.32
C ARG A 162 3.88 -27.57 -1.28
N ARG A 163 4.57 -27.17 -2.36
CA ARG A 163 5.19 -25.85 -2.47
C ARG A 163 4.14 -24.74 -2.51
N GLU A 164 3.05 -24.93 -3.25
CA GLU A 164 1.93 -23.99 -3.29
C GLU A 164 1.24 -23.86 -1.93
N GLU A 165 0.99 -24.97 -1.22
CA GLU A 165 0.40 -24.95 0.13
C GLU A 165 1.31 -24.24 1.14
N GLU A 166 2.63 -24.47 1.08
CA GLU A 166 3.60 -23.79 1.94
C GLU A 166 3.72 -22.30 1.62
N GLU A 167 3.74 -21.92 0.34
CA GLU A 167 3.75 -20.53 -0.09
C GLU A 167 2.45 -19.81 0.31
N ALA A 168 1.30 -20.46 0.16
CA ALA A 168 0.01 -19.93 0.61
C ALA A 168 -0.03 -19.74 2.13
N ARG A 169 0.53 -20.68 2.91
CA ARG A 169 0.67 -20.56 4.37
C ARG A 169 1.53 -19.35 4.75
N LEU A 170 2.69 -19.19 4.11
CA LEU A 170 3.60 -18.06 4.34
C LEU A 170 2.98 -16.72 3.91
N ALA A 171 2.20 -16.70 2.83
CA ALA A 171 1.48 -15.53 2.37
C ALA A 171 0.39 -15.12 3.39
N ALA A 172 -0.38 -16.09 3.91
CA ALA A 172 -1.38 -15.85 4.94
C ALA A 172 -0.76 -15.34 6.25
N GLU A 173 0.39 -15.87 6.66
CA GLU A 173 1.12 -15.41 7.84
C GLU A 173 1.61 -13.96 7.68
N ARG A 174 2.20 -13.62 6.53
CA ARG A 174 2.61 -12.24 6.21
C ARG A 174 1.44 -11.28 6.19
N GLU A 175 0.29 -11.70 5.68
CA GLU A 175 -0.91 -10.87 5.64
C GLU A 175 -1.48 -10.65 7.05
N ASN A 176 -1.53 -11.68 7.89
CA ASN A 176 -1.90 -11.54 9.30
C ASN A 176 -0.95 -10.60 10.04
N GLN A 177 0.36 -10.67 9.75
CA GLN A 177 1.33 -9.76 10.34
C GLN A 177 1.10 -8.31 9.90
N ARG A 178 0.84 -8.06 8.61
CA ARG A 178 0.47 -6.73 8.11
C ARG A 178 -0.79 -6.19 8.77
N GLN A 179 -1.80 -7.03 8.97
CA GLN A 179 -3.03 -6.64 9.67
C GLN A 179 -2.76 -6.29 11.13
N SER A 180 -1.94 -7.09 11.83
CA SER A 180 -1.52 -6.80 13.19
C SER A 180 -0.74 -5.49 13.28
N ASP A 181 0.21 -5.26 12.37
CA ASP A 181 1.01 -4.03 12.32
C ASP A 181 0.14 -2.81 12.04
N PHE A 182 -0.86 -2.93 11.15
CA PHE A 182 -1.82 -1.88 10.86
C PHE A 182 -2.70 -1.56 12.08
N LEU A 183 -3.22 -2.57 12.78
CA LEU A 183 -4.01 -2.37 14.00
C LEU A 183 -3.17 -1.71 15.10
N ALA A 184 -1.93 -2.15 15.28
CA ALA A 184 -1.01 -1.54 16.25
C ALA A 184 -0.68 -0.08 15.90
N ALA A 185 -0.52 0.24 14.62
CA ALA A 185 -0.28 1.62 14.17
C ALA A 185 -1.51 2.52 14.42
N GLU A 186 -2.72 2.03 14.17
CA GLU A 186 -3.95 2.80 14.42
C GLU A 186 -4.20 2.98 15.92
N GLU A 187 -3.92 1.96 16.74
CA GLU A 187 -3.98 2.08 18.21
C GLU A 187 -2.98 3.13 18.72
N ALA A 188 -1.75 3.14 18.19
CA ALA A 188 -0.75 4.15 18.54
C ALA A 188 -1.20 5.57 18.16
N ARG A 189 -1.79 5.74 16.96
CA ARG A 189 -2.33 7.01 16.51
C ARG A 189 -3.49 7.50 17.40
N LEU A 190 -4.41 6.61 17.77
CA LEU A 190 -5.52 6.94 18.67
C LEU A 190 -5.02 7.29 20.07
N ALA A 191 -4.00 6.60 20.58
CA ALA A 191 -3.38 6.93 21.85
C ALA A 191 -2.73 8.32 21.84
N GLU A 192 -2.09 8.72 20.73
CA GLU A 192 -1.54 10.07 20.56
C GLU A 192 -2.64 11.14 20.55
N ILE A 193 -3.73 10.91 19.81
CA ILE A 193 -4.89 11.82 19.78
C ILE A 193 -5.50 11.95 21.18
N ALA A 194 -5.71 10.83 21.88
CA ALA A 194 -6.26 10.83 23.23
C ALA A 194 -5.35 11.55 24.22
N ALA A 195 -4.03 11.36 24.12
CA ALA A 195 -3.05 12.07 24.94
C ALA A 195 -3.06 13.58 24.66
N ALA A 196 -3.14 13.98 23.39
CA ALA A 196 -3.24 15.39 23.00
C ALA A 196 -4.52 16.03 23.55
N GLN A 197 -5.68 15.39 23.37
CA GLN A 197 -6.95 15.87 23.91
C GLN A 197 -6.92 15.98 25.44
N GLN A 198 -6.39 14.97 26.14
CA GLN A 198 -6.27 14.98 27.59
C GLN A 198 -5.37 16.13 28.07
N SER A 199 -4.28 16.40 27.36
CA SER A 199 -3.38 17.52 27.66
C SER A 199 -4.08 18.87 27.48
N GLN A 200 -4.91 19.01 26.44
CA GLN A 200 -5.70 20.22 26.17
C GLN A 200 -6.77 20.44 27.24
N ILE A 201 -7.52 19.39 27.62
CA ILE A 201 -8.51 19.45 28.70
C ILE A 201 -7.85 19.81 30.04
N ALA A 202 -6.69 19.22 30.35
CA ALA A 202 -5.94 19.54 31.56
C ALA A 202 -5.45 20.99 31.56
N SER A 203 -4.96 21.49 30.42
CA SER A 203 -4.57 22.89 30.23
C SER A 203 -5.75 23.84 30.42
N ASN A 204 -6.89 23.55 29.78
CA ASN A 204 -8.10 24.37 29.89
C ASN A 204 -8.65 24.39 31.32
N ASN A 205 -8.67 23.24 32.00
CA ASN A 205 -9.10 23.16 33.40
C ASN A 205 -8.14 23.90 34.34
N ALA A 206 -6.84 23.80 34.11
CA ALA A 206 -5.84 24.53 34.89
C ALA A 206 -5.98 26.05 34.69
N ASN A 207 -6.16 26.50 33.45
CA ASN A 207 -6.41 27.90 33.10
C ASN A 207 -7.72 28.38 33.76
N SER A 208 -8.83 27.66 33.61
CA SER A 208 -10.11 27.98 34.27
C SER A 208 -9.98 28.12 35.79
N LYS A 209 -9.21 27.23 36.43
CA LYS A 209 -8.95 27.30 37.88
C LYS A 209 -8.09 28.51 38.26
N ALA A 210 -7.08 28.83 37.46
CA ALA A 210 -6.22 29.99 37.68
C ALA A 210 -7.02 31.29 37.54
N ILE A 211 -7.85 31.41 36.49
CA ILE A 211 -8.77 32.52 36.27
C ILE A 211 -9.71 32.70 37.47
N LYS A 212 -10.39 31.64 37.90
CA LYS A 212 -11.32 31.68 39.05
C LYS A 212 -10.62 32.08 40.36
N GLU A 213 -9.41 31.58 40.59
CA GLU A 213 -8.63 31.95 41.77
C GLU A 213 -8.15 33.41 41.71
N LEU A 214 -7.79 33.92 40.53
CA LEU A 214 -7.46 35.33 40.36
C LEU A 214 -8.68 36.20 40.65
N GLN A 215 -9.81 35.90 40.02
CA GLN A 215 -11.05 36.65 40.18
C GLN A 215 -11.47 36.71 41.67
N ALA A 216 -11.44 35.57 42.37
CA ALA A 216 -11.75 35.51 43.80
C ALA A 216 -10.76 36.34 44.66
N ARG A 217 -9.52 36.55 44.21
CA ARG A 217 -8.57 37.44 44.90
C ARG A 217 -8.87 38.90 44.60
N LEU A 218 -9.11 39.24 43.33
CA LEU A 218 -9.47 40.59 42.90
C LEU A 218 -10.73 41.08 43.62
N GLU A 219 -11.79 40.26 43.66
CA GLU A 219 -13.02 40.55 44.39
C GLU A 219 -12.79 40.74 45.89
N ARG A 220 -11.95 39.90 46.51
CA ARG A 220 -11.62 40.00 47.94
C ARG A 220 -10.92 41.31 48.29
N GLU A 221 -10.01 41.76 47.44
CA GLU A 221 -9.28 43.02 47.64
C GLU A 221 -10.03 44.24 47.08
N GLY A 222 -11.21 44.05 46.47
CA GLY A 222 -12.03 45.12 45.90
C GLY A 222 -11.43 45.78 44.65
N ALA A 223 -10.69 45.01 43.85
CA ALA A 223 -10.09 45.50 42.61
C ALA A 223 -11.15 45.89 41.58
N LYS A 224 -10.87 46.94 40.80
CA LYS A 224 -11.65 47.34 39.64
C LYS A 224 -11.24 46.49 38.43
N SER A 225 -12.20 46.30 37.52
CA SER A 225 -12.02 45.57 36.27
C SER A 225 -12.27 46.48 35.07
N SER A 226 -11.62 46.21 33.93
CA SER A 226 -11.87 46.94 32.68
C SER A 226 -11.40 46.19 31.43
N ASP A 227 -11.53 46.84 30.27
CA ASP A 227 -11.15 46.33 28.94
C ASP A 227 -9.64 46.04 28.81
N VAL A 228 -8.81 46.84 29.48
CA VAL A 228 -7.37 46.62 29.61
C VAL A 228 -7.02 46.52 31.09
N GLN A 229 -6.51 45.35 31.48
CA GLN A 229 -6.18 45.03 32.86
C GLN A 229 -4.97 44.09 32.92
N VAL A 230 -4.10 44.30 33.89
CA VAL A 230 -2.98 43.40 34.19
C VAL A 230 -2.99 43.09 35.67
N SER A 231 -3.13 41.81 36.00
CA SER A 231 -3.13 41.35 37.38
C SER A 231 -1.98 40.37 37.63
N LEU A 232 -1.31 40.54 38.77
CA LEU A 232 -0.23 39.68 39.24
C LEU A 232 -0.69 38.94 40.48
N MET A 233 -0.54 37.61 40.55
CA MET A 233 -0.85 36.84 41.75
C MET A 233 0.26 35.84 42.12
N TRP A 234 0.48 35.63 43.42
CA TRP A 234 1.48 34.67 43.92
C TRP A 234 1.05 34.01 45.24
N ASN A 235 1.83 33.04 45.72
CA ASN A 235 1.40 32.12 46.78
C ASN A 235 2.33 32.09 48.01
N ASN A 236 2.83 33.25 48.44
CA ASN A 236 3.59 33.40 49.68
C ASN A 236 3.48 34.82 50.26
N TYR A 237 4.28 35.12 51.29
CA TYR A 237 4.30 36.42 51.98
C TYR A 237 5.31 37.40 51.40
N ASN A 238 6.06 37.04 50.34
CA ASN A 238 7.04 37.95 49.76
C ASN A 238 6.34 39.11 49.05
N ASP A 239 7.07 40.20 48.89
CA ASP A 239 6.65 41.45 48.27
C ASP A 239 7.13 41.44 46.82
N LEU A 240 6.20 41.27 45.88
CA LEU A 240 6.44 41.35 44.46
C LEU A 240 5.69 42.55 43.93
N ASP A 241 6.39 43.44 43.24
CA ASP A 241 5.79 44.65 42.66
C ASP A 241 5.57 44.44 41.16
N LEU A 242 4.38 44.83 40.70
CA LEU A 242 4.01 44.94 39.30
C LEU A 242 4.47 46.29 38.75
N HIS A 243 5.16 46.23 37.63
CA HIS A 243 5.64 47.39 36.89
C HIS A 243 5.13 47.31 35.46
N ILE A 244 4.44 48.34 34.99
CA ILE A 244 3.96 48.40 33.61
C ILE A 244 4.49 49.66 32.96
N VAL A 245 5.14 49.51 31.80
CA VAL A 245 5.58 50.63 30.98
C VAL A 245 4.54 50.84 29.89
N CYS A 246 3.90 52.01 29.91
CA CYS A 246 2.94 52.44 28.91
C CYS A 246 3.63 52.79 27.57
N PRO A 247 2.88 52.85 26.45
CA PRO A 247 3.41 53.26 25.15
C PRO A 247 4.09 54.65 25.16
N SER A 248 3.69 55.53 26.08
CA SER A 248 4.33 56.83 26.31
C SER A 248 5.75 56.75 26.91
N GLY A 249 6.16 55.57 27.40
CA GLY A 249 7.38 55.34 28.16
C GLY A 249 7.23 55.55 29.67
N GLU A 250 6.08 56.02 30.14
CA GLU A 250 5.80 56.19 31.57
C GLU A 250 5.60 54.83 32.26
N ARG A 251 6.06 54.72 33.51
CA ARG A 251 5.99 53.49 34.29
C ARG A 251 5.00 53.61 35.44
N ILE A 252 4.03 52.69 35.48
CA ILE A 252 3.13 52.45 36.62
C ILE A 252 3.81 51.46 37.56
N HIS A 253 3.84 51.76 38.85
CA HIS A 253 4.32 50.86 39.92
C HIS A 253 3.88 51.38 41.29
N GLY A 254 4.19 50.66 42.38
CA GLY A 254 3.78 51.06 43.75
C GLY A 254 4.17 52.50 44.17
N GLY A 255 5.22 53.08 43.58
CA GLY A 255 5.64 54.47 43.80
C GLY A 255 5.04 55.50 42.84
N ASN A 256 4.47 55.06 41.71
CA ASN A 256 3.74 55.87 40.74
C ASN A 256 2.45 55.14 40.34
N LYS A 257 1.43 55.22 41.20
CA LYS A 257 0.21 54.42 41.07
C LYS A 257 -0.75 54.92 40.00
N ILE A 258 -0.72 56.20 39.67
CA ILE A 258 -1.57 56.81 38.65
C ILE A 258 -0.67 57.41 37.58
N SER A 259 -0.78 56.91 36.36
CA SER A 259 0.05 57.35 35.23
C SER A 259 -0.71 58.32 34.32
N ALA A 260 0.01 59.14 33.54
CA ALA A 260 -0.59 60.01 32.52
C ALA A 260 -1.25 59.21 31.39
N CYS A 261 -0.89 57.93 31.20
CA CYS A 261 -1.63 56.99 30.35
C CYS A 261 -2.96 56.52 30.96
N LYS A 262 -3.39 57.10 32.10
CA LYS A 262 -4.65 56.82 32.82
C LYS A 262 -4.76 55.44 33.47
N GLY A 263 -3.68 54.67 33.49
CA GLY A 263 -3.61 53.43 34.25
C GLY A 263 -3.48 53.70 35.74
N GLU A 264 -4.19 52.91 36.55
CA GLU A 264 -4.25 53.00 38.00
C GLU A 264 -3.87 51.65 38.63
N LEU A 265 -2.84 51.62 39.48
CA LEU A 265 -2.52 50.50 40.37
C LEU A 265 -3.43 50.60 41.60
N ASP A 266 -4.54 49.88 41.58
CA ASP A 266 -5.59 49.94 42.61
C ASP A 266 -5.34 48.97 43.77
N VAL A 267 -4.75 47.80 43.48
CA VAL A 267 -4.36 46.80 44.49
C VAL A 267 -2.85 46.61 44.50
N ASP A 268 -2.26 46.82 45.67
CA ASP A 268 -0.83 46.72 45.99
C ASP A 268 -0.71 45.90 47.29
N ALA A 269 -0.29 44.64 47.15
CA ALA A 269 -0.41 43.65 48.22
C ALA A 269 0.96 43.27 48.80
N ASN A 270 0.95 42.94 50.09
CA ASN A 270 2.11 42.40 50.82
C ASN A 270 3.30 43.34 51.09
N VAL A 271 3.12 44.66 50.96
CA VAL A 271 4.04 45.66 51.53
C VAL A 271 4.39 45.37 53.02
N ARG A 272 3.40 44.85 53.77
CA ARG A 272 3.53 44.43 55.19
C ARG A 272 3.35 42.91 55.42
N ALA A 273 3.41 42.10 54.35
CA ALA A 273 3.23 40.64 54.39
C ALA A 273 1.93 40.17 55.07
N GLU A 274 0.79 40.68 54.63
CA GLU A 274 -0.52 40.48 55.27
C GLU A 274 -1.17 39.15 54.85
N THR A 275 -0.98 38.72 53.60
CA THR A 275 -1.65 37.54 53.03
C THR A 275 -0.69 36.55 52.37
N ARG A 276 -1.13 35.30 52.23
CA ARG A 276 -0.43 34.24 51.49
C ARG A 276 -0.93 34.05 50.07
N LYS A 277 -2.03 34.72 49.74
CA LYS A 277 -2.65 34.75 48.42
C LYS A 277 -2.72 36.20 47.90
N PRO A 278 -1.58 36.93 47.87
CA PRO A 278 -1.55 38.30 47.37
C PRO A 278 -1.92 38.38 45.89
N VAL A 279 -2.38 39.57 45.52
CA VAL A 279 -2.69 40.00 44.16
C VAL A 279 -2.32 41.47 44.03
N GLU A 280 -1.76 41.86 42.90
CA GLU A 280 -1.69 43.26 42.46
C GLU A 280 -2.46 43.43 41.18
N ASN A 281 -3.01 44.62 40.97
CA ASN A 281 -3.85 44.90 39.81
C ASN A 281 -3.61 46.30 39.30
N VAL A 282 -3.41 46.40 37.98
CA VAL A 282 -3.44 47.66 37.25
C VAL A 282 -4.56 47.58 36.22
N PHE A 283 -5.43 48.57 36.22
CA PHE A 283 -6.49 48.69 35.24
C PHE A 283 -6.46 50.07 34.59
N TRP A 284 -7.02 50.16 33.39
CA TRP A 284 -7.32 51.43 32.74
C TRP A 284 -8.84 51.56 32.70
N PRO A 285 -9.43 52.71 33.07
CA PRO A 285 -10.86 52.91 32.87
C PRO A 285 -11.27 52.66 31.40
N GLU A 286 -12.48 52.18 31.20
CA GLU A 286 -12.93 51.69 29.89
C GLU A 286 -12.71 52.73 28.78
N GLY A 287 -12.15 52.28 27.64
CA GLY A 287 -11.92 53.14 26.49
C GLY A 287 -10.86 54.24 26.70
N THR A 288 -10.17 54.25 27.85
CA THR A 288 -9.16 55.27 28.16
C THR A 288 -7.73 54.81 27.90
N ALA A 289 -7.48 53.50 27.84
CA ALA A 289 -6.17 52.92 27.55
C ALA A 289 -5.63 53.42 26.18
N PRO A 290 -4.44 54.04 26.13
CA PRO A 290 -3.79 54.39 24.87
C PRO A 290 -3.49 53.15 24.01
N GLY A 291 -3.63 53.27 22.69
CA GLY A 291 -3.16 52.22 21.78
C GLY A 291 -1.63 52.15 21.74
N GLY A 292 -1.09 50.96 21.52
CA GLY A 292 0.35 50.70 21.39
C GLY A 292 0.85 49.56 22.27
N THR A 293 2.18 49.44 22.36
CA THR A 293 2.84 48.35 23.08
C THR A 293 3.05 48.69 24.56
N TYR A 294 2.62 47.77 25.41
CA TYR A 294 2.83 47.79 26.85
C TYR A 294 3.84 46.71 27.23
N HIS A 295 4.71 47.02 28.20
CA HIS A 295 5.68 46.07 28.73
C HIS A 295 5.41 45.80 30.20
N VAL A 296 5.25 44.52 30.55
CA VAL A 296 4.96 44.09 31.92
C VAL A 296 6.21 43.51 32.56
N TYR A 297 6.54 44.03 33.72
CA TYR A 297 7.68 43.65 34.52
C TYR A 297 7.26 43.27 35.93
N VAL A 298 8.01 42.37 36.54
CA VAL A 298 7.87 42.00 37.96
C VAL A 298 9.18 42.27 38.67
N HIS A 299 9.08 42.90 39.83
CA HIS A 299 10.23 43.20 40.67
C HIS A 299 10.08 42.52 42.03
N TYR A 300 11.14 41.85 42.47
CA TYR A 300 11.19 41.28 43.80
C TYR A 300 11.64 42.36 44.80
N TYR A 301 10.69 43.13 45.33
CA TYR A 301 10.99 44.26 46.20
C TYR A 301 11.55 43.82 47.55
N LYS A 302 10.87 42.90 48.23
CA LYS A 302 11.24 42.51 49.59
C LYS A 302 10.90 41.06 49.92
N LYS A 303 11.91 40.37 50.47
CA LYS A 303 11.71 39.06 51.10
C LYS A 303 11.36 39.26 52.56
N HIS A 304 10.18 38.78 52.94
CA HIS A 304 9.72 38.87 54.32
C HIS A 304 10.19 37.65 55.12
N ASN A 305 10.63 37.88 56.36
CA ASN A 305 11.11 36.80 57.23
C ASN A 305 9.94 36.11 57.96
N LYS A 306 9.06 35.46 57.19
CA LYS A 306 7.92 34.66 57.70
C LYS A 306 8.03 33.21 57.25
N ARG A 307 7.48 32.28 58.03
CA ARG A 307 7.34 30.87 57.62
C ARG A 307 6.57 30.81 56.31
N ARG A 308 7.01 29.97 55.37
CA ARG A 308 6.42 29.79 54.01
C ARG A 308 6.72 30.92 53.01
N SER A 309 7.66 31.82 53.30
CA SER A 309 8.19 32.81 52.34
C SER A 309 9.31 32.19 51.48
N LYS A 310 8.93 31.19 50.68
CA LYS A 310 9.87 30.46 49.80
C LYS A 310 10.48 31.40 48.75
N ASP A 311 11.70 31.09 48.34
CA ASP A 311 12.48 31.81 47.35
C ASP A 311 13.18 30.74 46.50
N PRO A 312 12.98 30.70 45.16
CA PRO A 312 12.22 31.64 44.32
C PRO A 312 10.71 31.69 44.63
N THR A 313 10.10 32.86 44.39
CA THR A 313 8.65 33.04 44.44
C THR A 313 8.07 32.77 43.06
N LYS A 314 7.20 31.75 42.95
CA LYS A 314 6.40 31.52 41.75
C LYS A 314 5.21 32.48 41.72
N PHE A 315 4.94 33.04 40.55
CA PHE A 315 3.85 33.99 40.33
C PHE A 315 3.22 33.77 38.95
N GLN A 316 2.00 34.28 38.79
CA GLN A 316 1.23 34.25 37.56
C GLN A 316 0.78 35.68 37.23
N ILE A 317 0.89 36.06 35.97
CA ILE A 317 0.35 37.31 35.43
C ILE A 317 -0.78 36.96 34.47
N MET A 318 -1.86 37.72 34.55
CA MET A 318 -2.96 37.64 33.62
C MET A 318 -3.16 39.02 32.99
N VAL A 319 -3.13 39.07 31.67
CA VAL A 319 -3.32 40.28 30.88
C VAL A 319 -4.63 40.16 30.14
N SER A 320 -5.56 41.06 30.43
CA SER A 320 -6.78 41.28 29.65
C SER A 320 -6.53 42.45 28.71
N SER A 321 -6.67 42.24 27.40
CA SER A 321 -6.52 43.28 26.37
C SER A 321 -7.66 43.16 25.37
N GLY A 322 -8.71 43.96 25.55
CA GLY A 322 -9.85 44.00 24.61
C GLY A 322 -10.65 42.70 24.57
N GLY A 323 -10.76 41.99 25.69
CA GLY A 323 -11.49 40.72 25.81
C GLY A 323 -10.62 39.46 25.66
N GLU A 324 -9.40 39.59 25.14
CA GLU A 324 -8.44 38.47 25.14
C GLU A 324 -7.70 38.39 26.48
N LEU A 325 -7.81 37.24 27.14
CA LEU A 325 -7.13 36.97 28.41
C LEU A 325 -5.93 36.04 28.19
N THR A 326 -4.73 36.54 28.45
CA THR A 326 -3.48 35.77 28.32
C THR A 326 -2.81 35.55 29.67
N GLU A 327 -2.41 34.31 29.96
CA GLU A 327 -1.74 33.92 31.20
C GLU A 327 -0.23 33.73 30.97
N TYR A 328 0.58 34.26 31.89
CA TYR A 328 2.02 34.06 31.95
C TYR A 328 2.42 33.55 33.33
N SER A 329 3.14 32.43 33.38
CA SER A 329 3.67 31.84 34.62
C SER A 329 5.19 31.95 34.69
N SER A 330 5.74 32.42 35.80
CA SER A 330 7.20 32.50 36.00
C SER A 330 7.59 32.44 37.49
N GLU A 331 8.89 32.48 37.76
CA GLU A 331 9.43 32.54 39.11
C GLU A 331 10.56 33.56 39.22
N LEU A 332 10.61 34.26 40.36
CA LEU A 332 11.61 35.29 40.61
C LEU A 332 12.25 35.10 41.98
N SER A 333 13.57 35.24 42.03
CA SER A 333 14.34 35.18 43.28
C SER A 333 14.78 36.56 43.74
N LYS A 334 14.98 36.72 45.05
CA LYS A 334 15.47 38.00 45.59
C LYS A 334 16.86 38.32 45.03
N GLY A 335 17.03 39.58 44.58
CA GLY A 335 18.31 40.08 44.08
C GLY A 335 18.49 39.94 42.56
N TYR A 336 17.55 39.30 41.87
CA TYR A 336 17.47 39.38 40.42
C TYR A 336 17.03 40.79 40.00
N PRO A 337 17.50 41.30 38.84
CA PRO A 337 17.01 42.54 38.28
C PRO A 337 15.50 42.44 37.98
N ILE A 338 14.87 43.60 37.81
CA ILE A 338 13.46 43.70 37.37
C ILE A 338 13.30 42.85 36.09
N MET A 339 12.42 41.85 36.15
CA MET A 339 12.26 40.88 35.08
C MET A 339 11.10 41.29 34.17
N GLN A 340 11.36 41.40 32.87
CA GLN A 340 10.27 41.52 31.89
C GLN A 340 9.61 40.15 31.72
N VAL A 341 8.29 40.09 31.90
CA VAL A 341 7.55 38.83 31.79
C VAL A 341 6.91 38.72 30.41
N CYS A 342 6.26 39.77 29.96
CA CYS A 342 5.61 39.82 28.65
C CYS A 342 5.51 41.25 28.12
N SER A 343 5.11 41.36 26.86
CA SER A 343 4.65 42.59 26.25
C SER A 343 3.40 42.28 25.45
N PHE A 344 2.44 43.19 25.48
CA PHE A 344 1.18 43.05 24.74
C PHE A 344 0.87 44.35 24.00
N GLU A 345 0.07 44.24 22.96
CA GLU A 345 -0.34 45.37 22.13
C GLU A 345 -1.82 45.65 22.36
N VAL A 346 -2.15 46.92 22.58
CA VAL A 346 -3.53 47.38 22.70
C VAL A 346 -3.88 48.11 21.41
N ALA A 347 -4.97 47.69 20.77
CA ALA A 347 -5.49 48.34 19.57
C ALA A 347 -5.83 49.82 19.84
N SER A 348 -5.75 50.65 18.79
CA SER A 348 -6.08 52.06 18.92
C SER A 348 -7.53 52.25 19.35
N LYS A 349 -7.85 53.37 20.00
CA LYS A 349 -9.22 53.67 20.44
C LYS A 349 -10.24 53.56 19.29
N ALA A 350 -9.89 54.06 18.10
CA ALA A 350 -10.75 54.01 16.93
C ALA A 350 -10.97 52.58 16.40
N GLU A 351 -9.96 51.72 16.45
CA GLU A 351 -10.10 50.30 16.09
C GLU A 351 -10.97 49.57 17.09
N ARG A 352 -10.78 49.81 18.39
CA ARG A 352 -11.61 49.20 19.46
C ARG A 352 -13.08 49.62 19.37
N GLU A 353 -13.36 50.89 19.07
CA GLU A 353 -14.72 51.37 18.85
C GLU A 353 -15.37 50.71 17.61
N ARG A 354 -14.61 50.53 16.51
CA ARG A 354 -15.11 49.81 15.33
C ARG A 354 -15.39 48.35 15.63
N LEU A 355 -14.46 47.68 16.31
CA LEU A 355 -14.60 46.29 16.70
C LEU A 355 -15.81 46.11 17.63
N LYS A 356 -16.01 47.02 18.59
CA LYS A 356 -17.17 47.01 19.48
C LYS A 356 -18.49 47.11 18.70
N VAL A 357 -18.60 48.06 17.77
CA VAL A 357 -19.80 48.21 16.93
C VAL A 357 -20.03 46.99 16.02
N GLU A 358 -18.97 46.40 15.48
CA GLU A 358 -19.05 45.18 14.68
C GLU A 358 -19.56 44.01 15.51
N LEU A 359 -18.96 43.75 16.68
CA LEU A 359 -19.43 42.71 17.62
C LEU A 359 -20.87 42.94 18.07
N GLU A 360 -21.26 44.19 18.39
CA GLU A 360 -22.63 44.54 18.75
C GLU A 360 -23.60 44.20 17.60
N SER A 361 -23.24 44.53 16.35
CA SER A 361 -24.07 44.20 15.17
C SER A 361 -24.16 42.70 14.90
N GLU A 362 -23.07 41.95 15.12
CA GLU A 362 -23.06 40.50 15.01
C GLU A 362 -23.92 39.85 16.09
N LEU A 363 -23.86 40.37 17.32
CA LEU A 363 -24.65 39.88 18.45
C LEU A 363 -26.13 40.20 18.28
N GLU A 364 -26.48 41.38 17.75
CA GLU A 364 -27.85 41.70 17.35
C GLU A 364 -28.35 40.82 16.20
N ALA A 365 -27.52 40.56 15.19
CA ALA A 365 -27.87 39.64 14.10
C ALA A 365 -28.09 38.22 14.62
N LEU A 366 -27.27 37.78 15.57
CA LEU A 366 -27.41 36.49 16.24
C LEU A 366 -28.67 36.44 17.10
N LYS A 367 -28.92 37.47 17.92
CA LYS A 367 -30.16 37.61 18.72
C LYS A 367 -31.41 37.59 17.84
N ASN A 368 -31.39 38.30 16.71
CA ASN A 368 -32.49 38.30 15.74
C ASN A 368 -32.72 36.92 15.12
N LYS A 369 -31.65 36.15 14.86
CA LYS A 369 -31.75 34.76 14.39
C LYS A 369 -32.36 33.84 15.45
N PHE A 370 -31.99 34.00 16.72
CA PHE A 370 -32.58 33.25 17.84
C PHE A 370 -34.06 33.62 18.06
N SER A 371 -34.44 34.90 17.96
CA SER A 371 -35.85 35.33 18.09
C SER A 371 -36.72 34.99 16.88
N ALA A 372 -36.11 34.69 15.73
CA ALA A 372 -36.79 34.29 14.50
C ALA A 372 -37.05 32.78 14.43
N ALA A 373 -36.77 32.02 15.50
CA ALA A 373 -37.21 30.64 15.66
C ALA A 373 -38.73 30.57 15.44
N ALA A 374 -39.16 29.60 14.63
CA ALA A 374 -40.50 29.56 14.03
C ALA A 374 -41.63 29.39 15.06
N ASP A 375 -41.29 29.06 16.30
CA ASP A 375 -42.19 28.81 17.42
C ASP A 375 -42.26 29.98 18.43
N GLY A 376 -41.50 31.07 18.21
CA GLY A 376 -41.41 32.19 19.14
C GLY A 376 -40.71 31.83 20.46
N SER A 377 -40.06 30.68 20.52
CA SER A 377 -39.17 30.33 21.62
C SER A 377 -37.88 31.14 21.49
N SER A 378 -37.26 31.50 22.61
CA SER A 378 -35.91 32.09 22.63
C SER A 378 -34.82 31.01 22.54
N GLN A 379 -35.15 29.86 21.94
CA GLN A 379 -34.34 28.66 21.86
C GLN A 379 -34.26 28.23 20.39
N LEU A 380 -33.15 27.63 19.98
CA LEU A 380 -32.99 27.06 18.64
C LEU A 380 -33.00 25.55 18.71
N SER A 381 -33.87 24.92 17.92
CA SER A 381 -33.81 23.49 17.62
C SER A 381 -32.61 23.14 16.73
N VAL A 382 -32.25 21.85 16.64
CA VAL A 382 -31.14 21.36 15.77
C VAL A 382 -31.34 21.79 14.32
N GLU A 383 -32.56 21.69 13.81
CA GLU A 383 -32.91 22.06 12.44
C GLU A 383 -32.80 23.57 12.19
N GLU A 384 -33.21 24.39 13.16
CA GLU A 384 -33.11 25.84 13.07
C GLU A 384 -31.66 26.32 13.20
N LEU A 385 -30.86 25.68 14.06
CA LEU A 385 -29.43 25.92 14.17
C LEU A 385 -28.72 25.60 12.85
N ALA A 386 -29.02 24.44 12.24
CA ALA A 386 -28.48 24.05 10.93
C ALA A 386 -28.86 25.07 9.84
N SER A 387 -30.11 25.51 9.82
CA SER A 387 -30.61 26.50 8.85
C SER A 387 -29.99 27.90 9.05
N ALA A 388 -29.84 28.35 10.30
CA ALA A 388 -29.35 29.69 10.64
C ALA A 388 -27.84 29.88 10.47
N THR A 389 -27.07 28.80 10.65
CA THR A 389 -25.60 28.75 10.51
C THR A 389 -25.15 28.21 9.15
N GLY A 390 -26.03 27.55 8.40
CA GLY A 390 -25.72 26.91 7.12
C GLY A 390 -24.90 25.62 7.26
N MET A 391 -24.87 25.02 8.47
CA MET A 391 -24.14 23.79 8.76
C MET A 391 -24.95 22.55 8.38
N SER A 392 -24.28 21.40 8.26
CA SER A 392 -24.99 20.13 8.07
C SER A 392 -25.76 19.74 9.35
N LEU A 393 -26.83 18.94 9.19
CA LEU A 393 -27.66 18.51 10.32
C LEU A 393 -26.83 17.77 11.40
N GLU A 394 -25.85 16.97 10.97
CA GLU A 394 -24.95 16.22 11.85
C GLU A 394 -24.02 17.13 12.66
N GLU A 395 -23.52 18.21 12.06
CA GLU A 395 -22.69 19.21 12.74
C GLU A 395 -23.52 20.04 13.73
N ALA A 396 -24.74 20.42 13.33
CA ALA A 396 -25.67 21.13 14.21
C ALA A 396 -26.07 20.25 15.40
N GLU A 397 -26.33 18.96 15.21
CA GLU A 397 -26.66 18.03 16.30
C GLU A 397 -25.48 17.85 17.28
N ALA A 398 -24.25 17.78 16.76
CA ALA A 398 -23.05 17.69 17.58
C ALA A 398 -22.82 18.96 18.43
N ILE A 399 -23.07 20.15 17.86
CA ILE A 399 -22.99 21.42 18.58
C ILE A 399 -24.14 21.52 19.59
N HIS A 400 -25.35 21.19 19.20
CA HIS A 400 -26.53 21.24 20.04
C HIS A 400 -26.37 20.34 21.27
N LYS A 401 -25.95 19.09 21.10
CA LYS A 401 -25.67 18.16 22.22
C LYS A 401 -24.58 18.64 23.18
N LYS A 402 -23.68 19.50 22.69
CA LYS A 402 -22.61 20.08 23.52
C LYS A 402 -23.08 21.34 24.25
N ALA A 403 -24.00 22.10 23.64
CA ALA A 403 -24.53 23.36 24.16
C ALA A 403 -25.71 23.17 25.14
N ASP A 404 -26.63 22.24 24.84
CA ASP A 404 -27.77 21.86 25.66
C ASP A 404 -27.28 21.24 26.99
N LYS A 405 -27.24 22.06 28.05
CA LYS A 405 -26.69 21.70 29.36
C LYS A 405 -27.78 21.20 30.30
N ASP A 406 -29.00 21.68 30.14
CA ASP A 406 -30.13 21.28 30.96
C ASP A 406 -30.86 20.03 30.41
N GLY A 407 -30.56 19.64 29.17
CA GLY A 407 -31.07 18.44 28.51
C GLY A 407 -32.52 18.60 28.04
N ASP A 408 -32.97 19.84 27.83
CA ASP A 408 -34.33 20.13 27.41
C ASP A 408 -34.58 19.89 25.91
N GLY A 409 -33.52 19.61 25.15
CA GLY A 409 -33.61 19.31 23.72
C GLY A 409 -33.67 20.55 22.84
N SER A 410 -33.37 21.73 23.39
CA SER A 410 -33.22 23.00 22.70
C SER A 410 -31.92 23.70 23.16
N VAL A 411 -31.47 24.74 22.44
CA VAL A 411 -30.33 25.54 22.88
C VAL A 411 -30.74 26.99 23.02
N SER A 412 -30.66 27.52 24.24
CA SER A 412 -30.84 28.95 24.52
C SER A 412 -29.64 29.79 24.08
N LEU A 413 -29.83 31.10 23.93
CA LEU A 413 -28.75 32.04 23.59
C LEU A 413 -27.59 31.96 24.62
N ASP A 414 -27.92 31.85 25.90
CA ASP A 414 -26.92 31.76 26.98
C ASP A 414 -26.13 30.45 26.92
N GLU A 415 -26.79 29.33 26.61
CA GLU A 415 -26.13 28.04 26.41
C GLU A 415 -25.19 28.05 25.21
N PHE A 416 -25.66 28.62 24.09
CA PHE A 416 -24.86 28.77 22.88
C PHE A 416 -23.63 29.67 23.11
N LEU A 417 -23.80 30.81 23.77
CA LEU A 417 -22.71 31.72 24.13
C LEU A 417 -21.73 31.09 25.12
N SER A 418 -22.21 30.21 26.01
CA SER A 418 -21.34 29.52 26.97
C SER A 418 -20.45 28.43 26.37
N VAL A 419 -20.76 27.97 25.15
CA VAL A 419 -20.03 26.90 24.44
C VAL A 419 -19.22 27.43 23.26
N SER A 420 -19.60 28.59 22.73
CA SER A 420 -18.84 29.32 21.73
C SER A 420 -17.65 30.01 22.41
N ASP A 421 -16.45 29.92 21.84
CA ASP A 421 -15.24 30.62 22.30
C ASP A 421 -15.31 32.14 22.03
N VAL A 422 -16.46 32.77 22.29
CA VAL A 422 -16.61 34.21 22.26
C VAL A 422 -15.96 34.73 23.54
N PRO A 423 -14.97 35.64 23.46
CA PRO A 423 -14.35 36.19 24.65
C PRO A 423 -15.43 36.75 25.57
N SER A 424 -15.40 36.32 26.83
CA SER A 424 -16.31 36.80 27.87
C SER A 424 -16.09 38.31 28.02
N ALA A 425 -16.89 39.09 27.31
CA ALA A 425 -17.02 40.52 27.56
C ALA A 425 -17.66 40.64 28.95
N PRO A 426 -17.02 41.33 29.91
CA PRO A 426 -17.51 41.40 31.29
C PRO A 426 -18.81 42.20 31.48
N ASP A 427 -19.51 42.56 30.41
CA ASP A 427 -20.59 43.55 30.43
C ASP A 427 -21.83 43.15 29.59
N LEU A 428 -22.25 41.89 29.66
CA LEU A 428 -23.55 41.45 29.11
C LEU A 428 -24.71 41.61 30.11
N GLU A 429 -24.43 41.92 31.39
CA GLU A 429 -25.49 42.11 32.39
C GLU A 429 -26.17 43.49 32.31
N SER A 430 -25.59 44.49 31.66
CA SER A 430 -26.20 45.82 31.58
C SER A 430 -27.36 45.93 30.58
N LEU A 431 -27.62 44.88 29.79
CA LEU A 431 -28.68 44.86 28.76
C LEU A 431 -29.85 43.93 29.10
N SER A 432 -29.77 43.15 30.18
CA SER A 432 -30.88 42.30 30.64
C SER A 432 -31.83 43.03 31.61
N SER A 433 -31.52 44.25 32.03
CA SER A 433 -32.31 45.01 33.03
C SER A 433 -33.14 46.18 32.47
N GLU A 434 -33.22 46.37 31.16
CA GLU A 434 -33.99 47.47 30.56
C GLU A 434 -35.16 46.97 29.70
N GLU A 435 -36.01 46.07 30.22
CA GLU A 435 -37.33 45.84 29.62
C GLU A 435 -38.36 45.27 30.61
N GLU A 436 -38.53 45.93 31.77
CA GLU A 436 -39.73 45.70 32.60
C GLU A 436 -40.19 46.97 33.34
N THR A 437 -40.33 48.09 32.63
CA THR A 437 -41.25 49.17 33.06
C THR A 437 -41.76 49.97 31.86
N ALA A 438 -42.91 49.59 31.29
CA ALA A 438 -43.86 50.52 30.66
C ALA A 438 -45.22 49.84 30.41
N ASP A 439 -46.23 50.39 31.08
CA ASP A 439 -47.70 50.16 31.04
C ASP A 439 -48.32 48.88 31.62
#